data_AF-A0A6A6DRR8-F1
#
_entry.id   AF-A0A6A6DRR8-F1
#
_cell.length_a   1.000
_cell.length_b   1.000
_cell.length_c   1.000
_cell.angle_alpha   90.00
_cell.angle_beta   90.00
_cell.angle_gamma   90.00
#
_symmetry.space_group_name_H-M   'P 1'
#
loop_
_entity.id
_entity.type
_entity.pdbx_description
1 polymer ?
#
loop_
_entity_poly.entity_id
_entity_poly.type
_entity_poly.pdbx_seq_one_letter_code
_entity_poly.pdbx_strand_id
1 'polypeptide(L)' 'GTLQPGNFITFVTALSHPFSTGICHIASADLSVGPTIDHEYLSHPLDVELHARHVRYVEKIASTLPLFDLLK' A
#
# COMPACT_ATOMS: atom_id res chain seq x y z
N GLY A 1 -3.19 -14.34 -17.15
CA GLY A 1 -4.26 -13.32 -17.26
C GLY A 1 -4.06 -12.58 -18.55
N THR A 2 -5.12 -12.41 -19.34
CA THR A 2 -5.09 -11.61 -20.58
C THR A 2 -4.91 -10.14 -20.25
N LEU A 3 -3.93 -9.49 -20.86
CA LEU A 3 -3.73 -8.04 -20.72
C LEU A 3 -4.97 -7.32 -21.24
N GLN A 4 -5.55 -6.45 -20.41
CA GLN A 4 -6.65 -5.59 -20.82
C GLN A 4 -6.07 -4.48 -21.71
N PRO A 5 -6.54 -4.30 -22.95
CA PRO A 5 -6.12 -3.18 -23.78
C PRO A 5 -6.66 -1.86 -23.20
N GLY A 6 -5.80 -0.86 -23.01
CA GLY A 6 -6.19 0.46 -22.49
C GLY A 6 -5.05 1.17 -21.76
N ASN A 7 -5.28 2.43 -21.40
CA ASN A 7 -4.42 3.18 -20.49
C ASN A 7 -4.96 3.05 -19.07
N PHE A 8 -4.10 2.74 -18.10
CA PHE A 8 -4.49 2.55 -16.71
C PHE A 8 -3.72 3.50 -15.79
N ILE A 9 -4.40 3.99 -14.76
CA ILE A 9 -3.81 4.78 -13.69
C ILE A 9 -4.17 4.08 -12.38
N THR A 10 -3.17 3.84 -11.53
CA THR A 10 -3.38 3.28 -10.18
C THR A 10 -2.87 4.29 -9.16
N PHE A 11 -3.73 4.68 -8.25
CA PHE A 11 -3.33 5.47 -7.09
C PHE A 11 -2.77 4.54 -6.02
N VAL A 12 -1.62 4.91 -5.46
CA VAL A 12 -1.00 4.20 -4.35
C VAL A 12 -0.88 5.17 -3.18
N THR A 13 -1.42 4.76 -2.04
CA THR A 13 -1.26 5.47 -0.78
C THR A 13 -0.34 4.66 0.12
N ALA A 14 0.62 5.33 0.75
CA ALA A 14 1.54 4.71 1.70
C ALA A 14 1.69 5.60 2.93
N LEU A 15 2.06 4.99 4.05
CA LEU A 15 2.51 5.72 5.23
C LEU A 15 4.03 5.85 5.15
N SER A 16 4.56 7.07 5.14
CA SER A 16 6.01 7.28 5.14
C SER A 16 6.67 6.86 6.46
N HIS A 17 5.90 6.90 7.54
CA HIS A 17 6.35 6.55 8.90
C HIS A 17 5.21 5.78 9.59
N PRO A 18 5.01 4.50 9.28
CA PRO A 18 4.03 3.68 9.97
C PRO A 18 4.43 3.49 11.44
N PHE A 19 3.45 3.46 12.33
CA PHE A 19 3.65 3.18 13.75
C PHE A 19 3.63 1.68 14.06
N SER A 20 3.00 0.89 13.20
CA SER A 20 3.00 -0.56 13.28
C SER A 20 4.41 -1.10 13.08
N THR A 21 4.84 -1.98 13.99
CA THR A 21 6.14 -2.64 13.95
C THR A 21 5.93 -4.13 13.81
N GLY A 22 6.73 -4.78 12.96
CA GLY A 22 6.71 -6.23 12.77
C GLY A 22 7.91 -6.94 13.38
N ILE A 23 8.01 -8.24 13.10
CA ILE A 23 9.09 -9.13 13.49
C ILE A 23 9.70 -9.85 12.28
N CYS A 24 11.00 -10.15 12.36
CA CYS A 24 11.71 -10.96 11.38
C CYS A 24 12.64 -11.92 12.12
N HIS A 25 12.45 -13.23 11.92
CA HIS A 25 13.26 -14.26 12.55
C HIS A 25 13.67 -15.33 11.55
N ILE A 26 14.85 -15.93 11.73
CA ILE A 26 15.28 -17.06 10.90
C ILE A 26 14.28 -18.20 11.03
N ALA A 27 13.89 -18.79 9.90
CA ALA A 27 12.96 -19.93 9.88
C ALA A 27 13.70 -21.27 10.03
N SER A 28 15.00 -21.30 9.73
CA SER A 28 15.83 -22.49 9.69
C SER A 28 17.31 -22.11 9.86
N ALA A 29 18.17 -23.10 10.10
CA ALA A 29 19.62 -22.98 10.00
C ALA A 29 20.14 -23.09 8.55
N ASP A 30 19.30 -23.54 7.62
CA ASP A 30 19.62 -23.62 6.19
C ASP A 30 19.51 -22.23 5.54
N LEU A 31 20.63 -21.75 4.97
CA LEU A 31 20.74 -20.43 4.33
C LEU A 31 19.89 -20.28 3.06
N SER A 32 19.44 -21.39 2.47
CA SER A 32 18.53 -21.36 1.31
C SER A 32 17.08 -21.07 1.71
N VAL A 33 16.74 -21.18 3.01
CA VAL A 33 15.41 -20.93 3.54
C VAL A 33 15.33 -19.47 4.00
N GLY A 34 14.40 -18.71 3.42
CA GLY A 34 14.14 -17.33 3.83
C GLY A 34 13.64 -17.21 5.28
N PRO A 35 13.79 -16.03 5.92
CA PRO A 35 13.27 -15.81 7.27
C PRO A 35 11.74 -15.77 7.28
N THR A 36 11.15 -16.00 8.45
CA THR A 36 9.75 -15.68 8.71
C THR A 36 9.65 -14.18 8.97
N ILE A 37 8.85 -13.49 8.16
CA ILE A 37 8.61 -12.06 8.26
C ILE A 37 7.12 -11.84 8.53
N ASP A 38 6.81 -11.17 9.63
CA ASP A 38 5.49 -10.64 9.91
C ASP A 38 5.60 -9.12 10.08
N HIS A 39 4.96 -8.36 9.20
CA HIS A 39 5.05 -6.91 9.24
C HIS A 39 4.06 -6.28 10.22
N GLU A 40 3.08 -7.06 10.71
CA GLU A 40 1.96 -6.58 11.53
C GLU A 40 1.32 -5.29 10.95
N TYR A 41 1.11 -5.26 9.63
CA TYR A 41 0.60 -4.06 8.96
C TYR A 41 -0.72 -3.60 9.57
N LEU A 42 -0.81 -2.30 9.85
CA LEU A 42 -2.00 -1.65 10.39
C LEU A 42 -2.40 -2.15 11.80
N SER A 43 -1.51 -2.81 12.53
CA SER A 43 -1.73 -3.23 13.93
C SER A 43 -1.87 -2.03 14.87
N HIS A 44 -1.19 -0.92 14.58
CA HIS A 44 -1.35 0.32 15.32
C HIS A 44 -2.58 1.10 14.81
N PRO A 45 -3.56 1.46 15.67
CA PRO A 45 -4.83 2.04 15.22
C PRO A 45 -4.68 3.38 14.48
N LEU A 46 -3.62 4.14 14.78
CA LEU A 46 -3.32 5.40 14.07
C LEU A 46 -2.97 5.16 12.59
N ASP A 47 -2.34 4.03 12.26
CA ASP A 47 -1.98 3.73 10.87
C ASP A 47 -3.24 3.48 10.04
N VAL A 48 -4.24 2.79 10.60
CA VAL A 48 -5.55 2.59 9.95
C VAL A 48 -6.22 3.92 9.66
N GLU A 49 -6.29 4.81 10.66
CA GLU A 49 -6.92 6.12 10.53
C GLU A 49 -6.22 7.00 9.48
N LEU A 50 -4.89 7.08 9.52
CA LEU A 50 -4.12 7.89 8.58
C LEU A 50 -4.20 7.32 7.16
N HIS A 51 -4.09 6.01 7.01
CA HIS A 51 -4.20 5.35 5.71
C HIS A 51 -5.61 5.52 5.12
N ALA A 52 -6.67 5.41 5.93
CA ALA A 52 -8.04 5.66 5.50
C ALA A 52 -8.21 7.11 4.98
N ARG A 53 -7.61 8.10 5.65
CA ARG A 53 -7.61 9.50 5.17
C ARG A 53 -6.89 9.64 3.83
N HIS A 54 -5.75 8.97 3.64
CA HIS A 54 -5.04 8.98 2.36
C HIS A 54 -5.90 8.38 1.25
N VAL A 55 -6.51 7.21 1.49
CA VAL A 55 -7.38 6.53 0.51
C VAL A 55 -8.56 7.43 0.13
N ARG A 56 -9.23 8.06 1.10
CA ARG A 56 -10.32 9.00 0.83
C ARG A 56 -9.86 10.22 0.04
N TYR A 57 -8.63 10.68 0.26
CA TYR A 57 -8.09 11.83 -0.46
C TYR A 57 -7.82 11.53 -1.94
N VAL A 58 -7.65 10.25 -2.31
CA VAL A 58 -7.51 9.85 -3.72
C VAL A 58 -8.70 10.30 -4.56
N GLU A 59 -9.93 10.24 -4.03
CA GLU A 59 -11.13 10.72 -4.75
C GLU A 59 -10.99 12.18 -5.14
N LYS A 60 -10.47 13.00 -4.23
CA LYS A 60 -10.22 14.43 -4.51
C LYS A 60 -9.14 14.61 -5.57
N ILE A 61 -8.06 13.83 -5.53
CA ILE A 61 -7.00 13.90 -6.54
C ILE A 61 -7.57 13.51 -7.91
N ALA A 62 -8.33 12.41 -7.99
CA ALA A 62 -8.97 11.94 -9.21
C ALA A 62 -9.98 12.93 -9.79
N SER A 63 -10.69 13.69 -8.94
CA SER A 63 -11.65 14.71 -9.38
C SER A 63 -11.02 16.07 -9.72
N THR A 64 -9.69 16.21 -9.57
CA THR A 64 -9.00 17.50 -9.79
C THR A 64 -8.37 17.54 -11.18
N LEU A 65 -8.48 18.68 -11.86
CA LEU A 65 -7.81 18.91 -13.15
C LEU A 65 -6.28 19.01 -12.97
N PRO A 66 -5.48 18.52 -13.93
CA PRO A 66 -5.90 17.95 -15.22
C PRO A 66 -6.19 16.45 -15.16
N LEU A 67 -5.99 15.79 -14.02
CA LEU A 67 -6.07 14.34 -13.91
C LEU A 67 -7.49 13.81 -14.17
N PHE A 68 -8.50 14.56 -13.75
CA PHE A 68 -9.90 14.26 -14.05
C PHE A 68 -10.15 14.03 -15.55
N ASP A 69 -9.50 14.79 -16.43
CA ASP A 69 -9.68 14.65 -17.87
C ASP A 69 -9.09 13.37 -18.47
N LEU A 70 -8.15 12.75 -17.75
CA LEU A 70 -7.45 11.54 -18.16
C LEU A 70 -8.13 10.24 -17.70
N LEU A 71 -9.08 10.32 -16.77
CA LEU A 71 -9.76 9.17 -16.14
C LEU A 71 -11.12 8.82 -16.79
N LYS A 72 -11.34 9.21 -18.05
CA LYS A 72 -12.60 8.99 -18.80
C LYS A 72 -12.86 7.53 -19.15
#